data_AF-A0A7X6Z0J7-F1
#
_entry.id   AF-A0A7X6Z0J7-F1
#
_cell.length_a   1.000
_cell.length_b   1.000
_cell.length_c   1.000
_cell.angle_alpha   90.00
_cell.angle_beta   90.00
_cell.angle_gamma   90.00
#
_symmetry.space_group_name_H-M   'P 1'
#
loop_
_entity.id
_entity.type
_entity.pdbx_description
1 polymer ?
#
loop_
_entity_poly.entity_id
_entity_poly.type
_entity_poly.pdbx_seq_one_letter_code
_entity_poly.pdbx_strand_id
1 'polypeptide(L)' 'IPGVGDRRRKNLMVRFGSIEAIREASIEELNKTPAIDKKTATSIHTYFHGEKHRKAEKENQQQDEIL' A
#
# COMPACT_ATOMS: atom_id res chain seq x y z
N ILE A 1 2.16 6.51 -6.03
CA ILE A 1 1.87 5.09 -6.37
C ILE A 1 1.92 4.92 -7.88
N PRO A 2 2.92 4.20 -8.43
CA PRO A 2 3.01 3.94 -9.88
C PRO A 2 1.74 3.29 -10.43
N GLY A 3 1.24 3.76 -11.59
CA GLY A 3 0.05 3.21 -12.25
C GLY A 3 -1.30 3.58 -11.61
N VAL A 4 -1.32 4.48 -10.61
CA VAL A 4 -2.57 4.99 -10.00
C VAL A 4 -2.84 6.42 -10.46
N GLY A 5 -3.67 6.55 -11.50
CA GLY A 5 -4.13 7.83 -12.05
C GLY A 5 -5.29 8.47 -11.26
N ASP A 6 -5.68 9.68 -11.65
CA ASP A 6 -6.60 10.54 -10.90
C ASP A 6 -7.96 9.89 -10.64
N ARG A 7 -8.52 9.19 -11.63
CA ARG A 7 -9.80 8.46 -11.49
C ARG A 7 -9.75 7.41 -10.37
N ARG A 8 -8.66 6.66 -10.29
CA ARG A 8 -8.45 5.63 -9.26
C ARG A 8 -8.31 6.26 -7.88
N ARG A 9 -7.55 7.37 -7.78
CA ARG A 9 -7.40 8.12 -6.52
C ARG A 9 -8.73 8.67 -6.03
N LYS A 10 -9.55 9.24 -6.93
CA LYS A 10 -10.89 9.72 -6.59
C LYS A 10 -11.79 8.59 -6.06
N ASN A 11 -11.83 7.45 -6.75
CA ASN A 11 -12.65 6.31 -6.31
C ASN A 11 -12.21 5.76 -4.94
N LEU A 12 -10.89 5.70 -4.69
CA LEU A 12 -10.36 5.32 -3.38
C LEU A 12 -10.77 6.33 -2.31
N MET A 13 -10.65 7.63 -2.58
CA MET A 13 -11.03 8.67 -1.63
C MET A 13 -12.52 8.66 -1.31
N VAL A 14 -13.38 8.49 -2.33
CA VAL A 14 -14.83 8.38 -2.14
C VAL A 14 -15.20 7.21 -1.23
N ARG A 15 -14.50 6.07 -1.36
CA ARG A 15 -14.80 4.87 -0.57
C ARG A 15 -14.25 4.92 0.85
N PHE A 16 -12.99 5.33 1.00
CA PHE A 16 -12.24 5.20 2.26
C PHE A 16 -12.19 6.49 3.07
N GLY A 17 -12.45 7.66 2.46
CA GLY A 17 -12.55 8.95 3.14
C GLY A 17 -11.23 9.59 3.56
N SER A 18 -10.15 8.83 3.72
CA SER A 18 -8.82 9.36 4.07
C SER A 18 -7.68 8.52 3.50
N ILE A 19 -6.47 9.09 3.51
CA ILE A 19 -5.26 8.36 3.10
C ILE A 19 -4.93 7.27 4.13
N GLU A 20 -5.15 7.54 5.41
CA GLU A 20 -4.95 6.60 6.52
C GLU A 20 -5.83 5.36 6.34
N ALA A 21 -7.11 5.54 5.98
CA ALA A 21 -8.02 4.42 5.72
C ALA A 21 -7.60 3.62 4.47
N ILE A 22 -7.11 4.28 3.41
CA ILE A 22 -6.56 3.58 2.22
C ILE A 22 -5.29 2.80 2.60
N ARG A 23 -4.46 3.36 3.48
CA ARG A 23 -3.23 2.74 3.97
C ARG A 23 -3.54 1.48 4.78
N GLU A 24 -4.60 1.47 5.57
CA GLU A 24 -4.98 0.35 6.44
C GLU A 24 -5.83 -0.72 5.72
N ALA A 25 -6.42 -0.39 4.57
CA ALA A 25 -7.22 -1.30 3.78
C ALA A 25 -6.41 -2.50 3.25
N SER A 26 -7.02 -3.69 3.35
CA SER A 26 -6.48 -4.91 2.76
C SER A 26 -6.50 -4.88 1.23
N ILE A 27 -5.69 -5.74 0.60
CA ILE A 27 -5.70 -5.91 -0.87
C ILE A 27 -7.10 -6.25 -1.39
N GLU A 28 -7.88 -7.05 -0.65
CA GLU A 28 -9.25 -7.43 -1.03
C GLU A 28 -10.20 -6.22 -1.01
N GLU A 29 -10.15 -5.39 0.02
CA GLU A 29 -10.97 -4.18 0.13
C GLU A 29 -10.62 -3.16 -0.95
N LEU A 30 -9.32 -2.98 -1.23
CA LEU A 30 -8.84 -2.14 -2.31
C LEU A 30 -9.36 -2.62 -3.67
N ASN A 31 -9.32 -3.93 -3.94
CA ASN A 31 -9.78 -4.54 -5.19
C ASN A 31 -11.31 -4.42 -5.38
N LYS A 32 -12.10 -4.37 -4.30
CA LYS A 32 -13.53 -4.09 -4.38
C LYS A 32 -13.83 -2.66 -4.88
N THR A 33 -12.85 -1.77 -4.97
CA THR A 33 -13.05 -0.37 -5.36
C THR A 33 -13.18 -0.25 -6.88
N PRO A 34 -14.16 0.51 -7.41
CA PRO A 34 -14.33 0.64 -8.85
C PRO A 34 -13.03 1.05 -9.57
N ALA A 35 -12.72 0.36 -10.67
CA ALA A 35 -11.51 0.54 -11.49
C ALA A 35 -10.16 0.18 -10.81
N ILE A 36 -10.18 -0.49 -9.66
CA ILE A 36 -9.01 -1.08 -9.01
C ILE A 36 -9.03 -2.59 -9.26
N ASP A 37 -8.03 -3.09 -9.97
CA ASP A 37 -7.80 -4.53 -10.15
C ASP A 37 -6.82 -5.06 -9.09
N LYS A 38 -6.63 -6.38 -9.04
CA LYS A 38 -5.70 -7.03 -8.10
C LYS A 38 -4.29 -6.44 -8.19
N LYS A 39 -3.77 -6.21 -9.41
CA LYS A 39 -2.43 -5.66 -9.63
C LYS A 39 -2.28 -4.27 -9.01
N THR A 40 -3.28 -3.42 -9.21
CA THR A 40 -3.32 -2.05 -8.69
C THR A 40 -3.49 -2.05 -7.17
N ALA A 41 -4.37 -2.91 -6.63
CA ALA A 41 -4.55 -3.09 -5.19
C ALA A 41 -3.24 -3.51 -4.51
N THR A 42 -2.51 -4.47 -5.08
CA THR A 42 -1.20 -4.87 -4.60
C THR A 42 -0.20 -3.71 -4.65
N SER A 43 -0.10 -2.97 -5.75
CA SER A 43 0.79 -1.80 -5.84
C SER A 43 0.49 -0.73 -4.79
N ILE A 44 -0.79 -0.48 -4.49
CA ILE A 44 -1.21 0.46 -3.45
C ILE A 44 -0.79 -0.05 -2.08
N HIS A 45 -1.14 -1.30 -1.75
CA HIS A 45 -0.80 -1.91 -0.47
C HIS A 45 0.72 -1.95 -0.24
N THR A 46 1.49 -2.37 -1.25
CA THR A 46 2.95 -2.39 -1.22
C THR A 46 3.54 -0.98 -1.12
N TYR A 47 2.97 0.05 -1.72
CA TYR A 47 3.46 1.42 -1.56
C TYR A 47 3.38 1.87 -0.09
N PHE A 48 2.29 1.53 0.59
CA PHE A 48 2.05 1.92 1.97
C PHE A 48 2.77 1.04 3.02
N HIS A 49 3.00 -0.24 2.70
CA HIS A 49 3.58 -1.22 3.64
C HIS A 49 4.99 -1.68 3.28
N GLY A 50 5.40 -1.56 2.02
CA GLY A 50 6.71 -2.00 1.54
C GLY A 50 7.87 -1.15 2.08
N GLU A 51 7.60 0.09 2.50
CA GLU A 51 8.56 0.91 3.26
C GLU A 51 8.82 0.34 4.67
N LYS A 52 7.81 -0.29 5.30
CA LYS A 52 7.97 -0.94 6.61
C LYS A 52 8.85 -2.20 6.51
N HIS A 53 8.74 -2.95 5.42
CA HIS A 53 9.61 -4.12 5.17
C HIS A 53 11.08 -3.71 4.96
N ARG A 54 11.35 -2.63 4.20
CA ARG A 54 12.73 -2.13 4.02
C ARG A 54 13.38 -1.58 5.30
N LYS A 55 12.62 -1.12 6.29
CA LYS A 55 13.16 -0.69 7.59
C LYS A 55 13.39 -1.87 8.54
N ALA A 56 12.41 -2.77 8.65
CA ALA A 56 12.53 -3.97 9.50
C ALA A 56 13.63 -4.93 9.04
N GLU A 57 13.83 -5.10 7.72
CA GLU A 57 14.93 -5.92 7.18
C GLU A 57 16.30 -5.32 7.43
N LYS A 58 16.42 -3.98 7.35
CA LYS A 58 17.69 -3.28 7.65
C LYS A 58 18.02 -3.29 9.14
N GLU A 59 17.02 -3.16 10.01
CA GLU A 59 17.22 -3.23 11.47
C GLU A 59 17.64 -4.63 11.93
N ASN A 60 17.10 -5.69 11.30
CA ASN A 60 17.52 -7.07 11.58
C ASN A 60 18.94 -7.37 11.03
N GLN A 61 19.26 -6.95 9.80
CA GLN A 61 20.60 -7.17 9.21
C GLN A 61 21.72 -6.43 9.95
N GLN A 62 21.44 -5.23 10.50
CA GLN A 62 22.43 -4.48 11.28
C GLN A 62 22.74 -5.13 12.64
N GLN A 63 21.82 -5.94 13.21
CA GLN A 63 22.04 -6.66 14.47
C GLN A 63 22.88 -7.93 14.25
N ASP A 64 22.72 -8.60 13.11
CA ASP A 64 23.51 -9.78 12.75
C ASP A 64 24.97 -9.44 12.39
N GLU A 65 25.27 -8.21 11.96
CA GLU A 65 26.64 -7.73 11.70
C GLU A 65 27.41 -7.26 12.96
N ILE A 66 26.74 -7.10 14.11
CA ILE A 66 27.34 -6.63 15.36
C ILE A 66 27.72 -7.79 16.32
N LEU A 67 27.42 -9.04 15.95
CA LEU A 67 27.83 -10.26 16.67
C LEU A 67 29.09 -10.87 16.04
#